data_AF-A0A7K8UFN2-F1
#
_entry.id   AF-A0A7K8UFN2-F1
#
_cell.length_a   1.000
_cell.length_b   1.000
_cell.length_c   1.000
_cell.angle_alpha   90.00
_cell.angle_beta   90.00
_cell.angle_gamma   90.00
#
_symmetry.space_group_name_H-M   'P 1'
#
loop_
_entity.id
_entity.type
_entity.pdbx_description
1 polymer ?
#
loop_
_entity_poly.entity_id
_entity_poly.type
_entity_poly.pdbx_seq_one_letter_code
_entity_poly.pdbx_strand_id
1 'polypeptide(L)' 'PAQLGPLLCNLSQLPEGRRGLLDRSRCSVQRLLPFTQYRDSAVHRRGIVGALRNCCFEYGESPEPQSPAPA' A
#
# COMPACT_ATOMS: atom_id res chain seq x y z
N PRO A 1 10.73 14.66 3.51
CA PRO A 1 10.19 15.09 2.18
C PRO A 1 8.64 15.11 2.17
N ALA A 2 8.05 16.28 1.94
CA ALA A 2 6.59 16.48 1.98
C ALA A 2 5.79 15.62 0.98
N GLN A 3 6.44 15.16 -0.10
CA GLN A 3 5.81 14.40 -1.18
C GLN A 3 5.77 12.88 -0.97
N LEU A 4 6.44 12.36 0.07
CA LEU A 4 6.54 10.91 0.28
C LEU A 4 5.17 10.27 0.55
N GLY A 5 4.33 10.90 1.37
CA GLY A 5 2.97 10.40 1.64
C GLY A 5 2.12 10.27 0.38
N PRO A 6 1.92 11.35 -0.41
CA PRO A 6 1.18 11.29 -1.67
C PRO A 6 1.75 10.27 -2.67
N LEU A 7 3.07 10.18 -2.80
CA LEU A 7 3.72 9.22 -3.69
C LEU A 7 3.38 7.78 -3.32
N LEU A 8 3.48 7.43 -2.02
CA LEU A 8 3.13 6.10 -1.53
C LEU A 8 1.63 5.80 -1.70
N CYS A 9 0.77 6.82 -1.52
CA CYS A 9 -0.67 6.70 -1.73
C CYS A 9 -1.02 6.39 -3.20
N ASN A 10 -0.33 7.00 -4.15
CA ASN A 10 -0.54 6.73 -5.58
C ASN A 10 0.04 5.37 -5.98
N LEU A 11 1.27 5.06 -5.54
CA LEU A 11 1.94 3.80 -5.85
C LEU A 11 1.12 2.59 -5.38
N SER A 12 0.55 2.66 -4.18
CA SER A 12 -0.26 1.59 -3.58
C SER A 12 -1.62 1.36 -4.26
N GLN A 13 -2.01 2.17 -5.25
CA GLN A 13 -3.19 1.86 -6.07
C GLN A 13 -2.92 0.68 -7.03
N LEU A 14 -1.65 0.43 -7.37
CA LEU A 14 -1.24 -0.68 -8.22
C LEU A 14 -0.91 -1.94 -7.39
N PRO A 15 -1.23 -3.16 -7.89
CA PRO A 15 -0.90 -4.41 -7.21
C PRO A 15 0.58 -4.56 -6.86
N GLU A 16 1.48 -4.16 -7.75
CA GLU A 16 2.94 -4.24 -7.57
C GLU A 16 3.40 -3.30 -6.45
N GLY A 17 2.80 -2.10 -6.39
CA GLY A 17 3.06 -1.12 -5.33
C GLY A 17 2.64 -1.65 -3.97
N ARG A 18 1.47 -2.29 -3.86
CA ARG A 18 1.04 -2.95 -2.63
C ARG A 18 1.93 -4.11 -2.26
N ARG A 19 2.30 -4.97 -3.22
CA ARG A 19 3.20 -6.10 -3.01
C ARG A 19 4.56 -5.65 -2.44
N GLY A 20 5.11 -4.55 -2.95
CA GLY A 20 6.35 -3.97 -2.42
C GLY A 20 6.22 -3.40 -1.00
N LEU A 21 5.07 -2.81 -0.66
CA LEU A 21 4.79 -2.29 0.68
C LEU A 21 4.48 -3.40 1.70
N LEU A 22 3.84 -4.48 1.26
CA LEU A 22 3.47 -5.64 2.08
C LEU A 22 4.59 -6.69 2.19
N ASP A 23 5.76 -6.45 1.56
CA ASP A 23 6.93 -7.31 1.66
C ASP A 23 7.41 -7.41 3.11
N ARG A 24 7.27 -8.62 3.69
CA ARG A 24 7.64 -8.91 5.08
C ARG A 24 9.13 -8.75 5.34
N SER A 25 9.99 -8.96 4.33
CA SER A 25 11.44 -8.79 4.49
C SER A 25 11.82 -7.32 4.71
N ARG A 26 10.97 -6.40 4.23
CA ARG A 26 11.20 -4.97 4.29
C ARG A 26 10.50 -4.31 5.46
N CYS A 27 9.51 -4.93 6.11
CA CYS A 27 8.74 -4.34 7.21
C CYS A 27 8.22 -2.92 6.92
N SER A 28 7.86 -2.62 5.67
CA SER A 28 7.56 -1.25 5.24
C SER A 28 6.33 -0.71 5.95
N VAL A 29 5.25 -1.51 6.06
CA VAL A 29 4.02 -1.12 6.78
C VAL A 29 4.31 -0.70 8.22
N GLN A 30 5.09 -1.48 8.97
CA GLN A 30 5.43 -1.16 10.36
C GLN A 30 6.17 0.16 10.47
N ARG A 31 7.05 0.47 9.51
CA ARG A 31 7.75 1.77 9.47
C ARG A 31 6.85 2.94 9.10
N LEU A 32 5.72 2.69 8.43
CA LEU A 32 4.75 3.73 8.07
C LEU A 32 3.78 4.07 9.22
N LEU A 33 3.54 3.15 10.16
CA LEU A 33 2.57 3.34 11.25
C LEU A 33 2.79 4.62 12.09
N PRO A 34 4.02 5.01 12.49
CA PRO A 34 4.23 6.24 13.27
C PRO A 34 3.79 7.50 12.52
N PHE A 35 3.83 7.50 11.19
CA PHE A 35 3.47 8.66 10.37
C PHE A 35 1.96 8.89 10.28
N THR A 36 1.13 7.97 10.78
CA THR A 36 -0.32 8.18 10.93
C THR A 36 -0.66 9.28 11.93
N GLN A 37 0.28 9.63 12.82
CA GLN A 37 0.13 10.70 13.80
C GLN A 37 1.01 11.92 13.50
N TYR A 38 1.66 11.97 12.33
CA TYR A 38 2.55 13.07 11.95
C TYR A 38 1.80 14.41 11.92
N ARG A 39 2.22 15.37 12.76
CA ARG A 39 1.49 16.64 12.97
C ARG A 39 1.93 17.75 12.02
N ASP A 40 3.20 17.77 11.64
CA ASP A 40 3.80 18.87 10.87
C ASP A 40 3.32 18.93 9.40
N SER A 41 2.73 17.84 8.90
CA SER A 41 2.15 17.83 7.56
C SER A 41 0.92 16.93 7.47
N ALA A 42 -0.24 17.58 7.38
CA ALA A 42 -1.49 16.88 7.12
C ALA A 42 -1.50 16.18 5.75
N VAL A 43 -0.82 16.74 4.74
CA VAL A 43 -0.68 16.12 3.41
C VAL A 43 0.10 14.81 3.49
N HIS A 44 1.25 14.82 4.18
CA HIS A 44 2.03 13.62 4.40
C HIS A 44 1.22 12.56 5.16
N ARG A 45 0.63 12.95 6.30
CA ARG A 45 -0.18 12.05 7.14
C ARG A 45 -1.33 11.41 6.35
N ARG A 46 -2.10 12.21 5.61
CA ARG A 46 -3.19 11.70 4.76
C ARG A 46 -2.69 10.73 3.70
N GLY A 47 -1.56 11.02 3.05
CA GLY A 47 -0.96 10.13 2.06
C GLY A 47 -0.55 8.78 2.66
N ILE A 48 0.06 8.77 3.85
CA ILE A 48 0.40 7.53 4.55
C ILE A 48 -0.85 6.73 4.92
N VAL A 49 -1.87 7.37 5.49
CA VAL A 49 -3.13 6.70 5.83
C VAL A 49 -3.80 6.12 4.58
N GLY A 50 -3.80 6.86 3.47
CA GLY A 50 -4.31 6.39 2.18
C GLY A 50 -3.54 5.17 1.66
N ALA A 51 -2.21 5.19 1.73
CA ALA A 51 -1.38 4.07 1.32
C ALA A 51 -1.66 2.80 2.15
N LEU A 52 -1.76 2.95 3.47
CA LEU A 52 -2.11 1.84 4.38
C LEU A 52 -3.51 1.28 4.08
N ARG A 53 -4.48 2.16 3.81
CA ARG A 53 -5.83 1.73 3.40
C ARG A 53 -5.78 0.91 2.12
N ASN A 54 -5.08 1.39 1.10
CA ASN A 54 -4.97 0.68 -0.18
C ASN A 54 -4.33 -0.70 -0.01
N CYS A 55 -3.32 -0.82 0.86
CA CYS A 55 -2.66 -2.10 1.15
C CYS A 55 -3.53 -3.12 1.90
N CYS A 56 -4.39 -2.66 2.82
CA CYS A 56 -5.12 -3.57 3.72
C CYS A 56 -6.55 -3.87 3.28
N PHE A 57 -7.09 -3.14 2.31
CA PHE A 57 -8.47 -3.28 1.85
C PHE A 57 -8.50 -3.47 0.33
N GLU A 58 -8.19 -4.68 -0.13
CA GLU A 58 -8.54 -5.12 -1.48
C GLU A 58 -9.94 -5.75 -1.45
N TYR A 59 -10.84 -5.27 -2.31
CA TYR A 59 -12.03 -6.02 -2.69
C TYR A 59 -11.54 -7.06 -3.69
N GLY A 60 -11.52 -8.33 -3.28
CA GLY A 60 -10.93 -9.41 -4.06
C GLY A 60 -11.40 -9.37 -5.51
N GLU A 61 -10.46 -9.11 -6.43
CA GLU A 61 -10.58 -9.71 -7.75
C GLU A 61 -10.51 -11.20 -7.49
N SER A 62 -11.65 -11.87 -7.65
CA SER A 62 -11.70 -13.32 -7.78
C SER A 62 -10.56 -13.73 -8.72
N PRO A 63 -9.74 -14.73 -8.35
CA PRO A 63 -8.71 -15.19 -9.26
C PRO A 63 -9.37 -15.52 -10.60
N GLU A 64 -8.91 -14.92 -11.68
CA GLU A 64 -9.26 -15.41 -13.01
C GLU A 64 -9.01 -16.91 -13.03
N PRO A 65 -9.96 -17.73 -13.54
CA PRO A 65 -9.80 -19.17 -13.57
C PRO A 65 -8.52 -19.48 -14.35
N GLN A 66 -7.49 -19.96 -13.64
CA GLN A 66 -6.31 -20.51 -14.29
C GLN A 66 -6.80 -21.68 -15.15
N SER A 67 -6.64 -21.52 -16.46
CA SER A 67 -6.97 -22.53 -17.47
C SER A 67 -6.53 -23.92 -16.99
N PRO A 68 -7.39 -24.96 -17.09
CA PRO A 68 -7.04 -26.29 -16.60
C PRO A 68 -5.77 -26.77 -17.30
N ALA A 69 -4.83 -27.30 -16.50
CA ALA A 69 -3.62 -27.94 -16.99
C ALA A 69 -4.00 -29.06 -17.99
N PRO A 70 -3.24 -29.24 -19.09
CA PRO A 70 -3.51 -30.29 -20.06
C PRO A 70 -3.41 -31.67 -19.39
N ALA A 71 -4.34 -32.55 -19.80
CA ALA A 71 -4.57 -33.90 -19.27
C ALA A 71 -3.37 -34.84 -19.38
#